data_AF-A0A1B6DLY0-F1
#
_entry.id   AF-A0A1B6DLY0-F1
#
_cell.length_a   1.000
_cell.length_b   1.000
_cell.length_c   1.000
_cell.angle_alpha   90.00
_cell.angle_beta   90.00
_cell.angle_gamma   90.00
#
_symmetry.space_group_name_H-M   'P 1'
#
loop_
_entity.id
_entity.type
_entity.pdbx_description
1 polymer ?
#
loop_
_entity_poly.entity_id
_entity_poly.type
_entity_poly.pdbx_seq_one_letter_code
_entity_poly.pdbx_strand_id
1 'polypeptide(L)'
;DAIRRKRPNKWAGNNWILLHDNAPAHPSLLVRNYLAKNNVTTLDHPPYSPDLATADFFLFTRLKTSSKGIRFEDAEVVKQNATKALKDIPENEFHKSFEHLYDRWGKCIVAGGAYFESK
;
A
#
# COMPACT_ATOMS: atom_id res chain seq x y z
N ASP A 1 -14.48 0.76 10.46
CA ASP A 1 -14.05 0.71 11.88
C ASP A 1 -12.57 0.86 12.19
N ALA A 2 -11.65 0.16 11.52
CA ALA A 2 -10.25 0.13 11.95
C ALA A 2 -9.50 1.48 11.86
N ILE A 3 -9.71 2.25 10.78
CA ILE A 3 -9.08 3.58 10.60
C ILE A 3 -9.61 4.55 11.66
N ARG A 4 -10.93 4.60 11.87
CA ARG A 4 -11.57 5.39 12.94
C ARG A 4 -10.93 5.14 14.31
N ARG A 5 -10.62 3.88 14.63
CA ARG A 5 -10.01 3.50 15.91
C ARG A 5 -8.51 3.81 15.97
N LYS A 6 -7.75 3.55 14.89
CA LYS A 6 -6.28 3.69 14.89
C LYS A 6 -5.80 5.12 14.60
N ARG A 7 -6.59 5.92 13.89
CA ARG A 7 -6.28 7.28 13.44
C ARG A 7 -7.52 8.18 13.57
N PRO A 8 -8.06 8.37 14.80
CA PRO A 8 -9.32 9.09 15.02
C PRO A 8 -9.29 10.53 14.49
N ASN A 9 -8.15 11.23 14.62
CA ASN A 9 -8.00 12.61 14.15
C ASN A 9 -8.12 12.73 12.61
N LYS A 10 -7.55 11.76 11.88
CA LYS A 10 -7.63 11.72 10.40
C LYS A 10 -9.05 11.37 9.94
N TRP A 11 -9.72 10.50 10.67
CA TRP A 11 -11.11 10.13 10.42
C TRP A 11 -12.06 11.31 10.67
N ALA A 12 -11.97 11.97 11.83
CA ALA A 12 -12.85 13.08 12.21
C ALA A 12 -12.73 14.27 11.25
N GLY A 13 -11.51 14.57 10.79
CA GLY A 13 -11.27 15.65 9.81
C GLY A 13 -11.46 15.25 8.35
N ASN A 14 -11.82 14.00 8.06
CA ASN A 14 -11.82 13.41 6.71
C ASN A 14 -10.58 13.75 5.85
N ASN A 15 -9.42 13.82 6.50
CA ASN A 15 -8.17 14.29 5.89
C ASN A 15 -7.24 13.10 5.60
N TRP A 16 -7.73 12.17 4.78
CA TRP A 16 -6.99 11.00 4.32
C TRP A 16 -7.49 10.58 2.93
N ILE A 17 -6.61 9.95 2.16
CA ILE A 17 -6.88 9.47 0.81
C ILE A 17 -6.49 8.01 0.74
N LEU A 18 -7.30 7.19 0.08
CA LEU A 18 -7.02 5.79 -0.16
C LEU A 18 -6.28 5.62 -1.49
N LEU A 19 -5.08 5.05 -1.43
CA LEU A 19 -4.35 4.56 -2.60
C LEU A 19 -4.46 3.03 -2.64
N HIS A 20 -5.02 2.49 -3.71
CA HIS A 20 -5.09 1.05 -3.98
C HIS A 20 -4.94 0.80 -5.49
N ASP A 21 -4.58 -0.42 -5.88
CA ASP A 21 -4.43 -0.80 -7.28
C ASP A 21 -5.79 -1.04 -7.95
N ASN A 22 -5.78 -1.20 -9.28
CA ASN A 22 -6.97 -1.43 -10.09
C ASN A 22 -7.35 -2.92 -10.23
N ALA A 23 -6.98 -3.79 -9.28
CA ALA A 23 -7.42 -5.18 -9.29
C ALA A 23 -8.96 -5.26 -9.44
N PRO A 24 -9.53 -6.18 -10.23
CA PRO A 24 -10.94 -6.13 -10.65
C PRO A 24 -11.99 -5.99 -9.53
N ALA A 25 -11.68 -6.47 -8.33
CA ALA A 25 -12.55 -6.33 -7.16
C ALA A 25 -12.67 -4.88 -6.68
N HIS A 26 -11.61 -4.08 -6.81
CA HIS A 26 -11.54 -2.71 -6.27
C HIS A 26 -12.41 -1.69 -7.03
N PRO A 27 -12.43 -1.64 -8.38
CA PRO A 27 -13.33 -0.76 -9.12
C PRO A 27 -14.74 -1.34 -9.28
N SER A 28 -15.06 -2.48 -8.63
CA SER A 28 -16.40 -3.06 -8.68
C SER A 28 -17.45 -2.07 -8.15
N LEU A 29 -18.68 -2.17 -8.68
CA LEU A 29 -19.79 -1.30 -8.26
C LEU A 29 -20.04 -1.37 -6.74
N LEU A 30 -19.92 -2.57 -6.17
CA LEU A 30 -20.09 -2.80 -4.73
C LEU A 30 -19.07 -1.99 -3.92
N VAL A 31 -17.78 -2.08 -4.26
CA VAL A 31 -16.72 -1.37 -3.54
C VAL A 31 -16.84 0.14 -3.76
N ARG A 32 -17.08 0.60 -4.99
CA ARG A 32 -17.30 2.02 -5.29
C ARG A 32 -18.47 2.61 -4.50
N ASN A 33 -19.60 1.92 -4.46
CA ASN A 33 -20.76 2.34 -3.68
C ASN A 33 -20.46 2.39 -2.18
N TYR A 34 -19.68 1.43 -1.66
CA TYR A 34 -19.24 1.45 -0.27
C TYR A 34 -18.34 2.65 0.03
N LEU A 35 -17.34 2.93 -0.81
CA LEU A 35 -16.42 4.04 -0.62
C LEU A 35 -17.15 5.39 -0.68
N ALA A 36 -18.04 5.58 -1.65
CA ALA A 36 -18.87 6.77 -1.78
C ALA A 36 -19.80 6.96 -0.57
N LYS A 37 -20.50 5.91 -0.13
CA LYS A 37 -21.38 5.95 1.05
C LYS A 37 -20.63 6.35 2.33
N ASN A 38 -19.34 6.03 2.41
CA ASN A 38 -18.50 6.33 3.57
C ASN A 38 -17.61 7.58 3.37
N ASN A 39 -17.83 8.37 2.31
CA ASN A 39 -17.06 9.58 1.99
C ASN A 39 -15.54 9.35 1.92
N VAL A 40 -15.13 8.18 1.41
CA VAL A 40 -13.71 7.84 1.26
C VAL A 40 -13.21 8.35 -0.09
N THR A 41 -12.30 9.32 -0.06
CA THR A 41 -11.60 9.80 -1.25
C THR A 41 -10.55 8.79 -1.69
N THR A 42 -10.57 8.40 -2.96
CA THR A 42 -9.57 7.53 -3.59
C THR A 42 -8.62 8.33 -4.46
N LEU A 43 -7.35 7.93 -4.50
CA LEU A 43 -6.39 8.43 -5.47
C LEU A 43 -6.43 7.55 -6.72
N ASP A 44 -6.45 8.18 -7.90
CA ASP A 44 -6.37 7.44 -9.15
C ASP A 44 -5.02 6.73 -9.26
N HIS A 45 -5.07 5.46 -9.65
CA HIS A 45 -3.89 4.63 -9.84
C HIS A 45 -3.84 4.13 -11.28
N PRO A 46 -2.72 4.24 -12.01
CA PRO A 46 -2.61 3.71 -13.36
C PRO A 46 -2.60 2.17 -13.37
N PRO A 47 -3.15 1.52 -14.41
CA PRO A 47 -3.07 0.07 -14.56
C PRO A 47 -1.61 -0.42 -14.65
N TYR A 48 -1.34 -1.59 -14.06
CA TYR A 48 -0.03 -2.25 -14.12
C TYR A 48 1.14 -1.41 -13.57
N SER A 49 0.93 -0.57 -12.56
CA SER A 49 1.98 0.28 -11.99
C SER A 49 2.34 -0.08 -10.54
N PRO A 50 2.87 -1.30 -10.28
CA PRO A 50 3.31 -1.69 -8.94
C PRO A 50 4.48 -0.82 -8.44
N ASP A 51 5.25 -0.24 -9.35
CA ASP A 51 6.29 0.75 -9.08
C ASP A 51 5.74 2.06 -8.50
N LEU A 52 4.43 2.30 -8.59
CA LEU A 52 3.71 3.45 -8.03
C LEU A 52 2.79 3.06 -6.85
N ALA A 53 2.92 1.85 -6.31
CA ALA A 53 2.18 1.38 -5.15
C ALA A 53 3.13 1.10 -3.97
N THR A 54 2.98 1.84 -2.88
CA THR A 54 3.83 1.68 -1.67
C THR A 54 3.74 0.29 -1.06
N ALA A 55 2.59 -0.38 -1.18
CA ALA A 55 2.44 -1.76 -0.75
C ALA A 55 3.37 -2.70 -1.53
N ASP A 56 3.50 -2.51 -2.85
CA ASP A 56 4.27 -3.40 -3.72
C ASP A 56 5.78 -3.17 -3.61
N PHE A 57 6.26 -1.93 -3.82
CA PHE A 57 7.70 -1.68 -3.85
C PHE A 57 8.35 -1.68 -2.47
N PHE A 58 7.60 -1.35 -1.40
CA PHE A 58 8.13 -1.25 -0.04
C PHE A 58 7.64 -2.36 0.89
N LEU A 59 6.33 -2.45 1.15
CA LEU A 59 5.80 -3.31 2.21
C LEU A 59 5.99 -4.81 1.91
N PHE A 60 5.58 -5.25 0.73
CA PHE A 60 5.71 -6.64 0.32
C PHE A 60 7.17 -7.05 0.11
N THR A 61 8.04 -6.13 -0.32
CA THR A 61 9.48 -6.38 -0.38
C THR A 61 10.06 -6.73 1.00
N ARG A 62 9.68 -5.99 2.05
CA ARG A 62 10.10 -6.29 3.43
C ARG A 62 9.58 -7.65 3.91
N LEU A 63 8.29 -7.95 3.66
CA LEU A 63 7.68 -9.23 4.03
C LEU A 63 8.29 -10.44 3.28
N LYS A 64 8.55 -10.29 1.99
CA LYS A 64 9.25 -11.31 1.19
C LYS A 64 10.65 -11.56 1.73
N THR A 65 11.36 -10.50 2.12
CA THR A 65 12.70 -10.61 2.68
C THR A 65 12.69 -11.33 4.02
N SER A 66 11.76 -11.00 4.92
CA SER A 66 11.64 -11.67 6.24
C SER A 66 11.20 -13.13 6.16
N SER A 67 10.68 -13.56 5.01
CA SER A 67 10.19 -14.92 4.79
C SER A 67 11.10 -15.73 3.86
N LYS A 68 12.17 -15.11 3.33
CA LYS A 68 13.04 -15.74 2.33
C LYS A 68 13.80 -16.92 2.92
N GLY A 69 13.65 -18.10 2.30
CA GLY A 69 14.33 -19.32 2.71
C GLY A 69 13.75 -19.99 3.96
N ILE A 70 12.65 -19.47 4.51
CA ILE A 70 11.98 -20.06 5.67
C ILE A 70 10.87 -20.98 5.17
N ARG A 71 10.88 -22.23 5.62
CA ARG A 71 9.75 -23.15 5.45
C ARG A 71 8.84 -23.02 6.67
N PHE A 72 7.59 -22.65 6.44
CA PHE A 72 6.59 -22.56 7.49
C PHE A 72 5.80 -23.87 7.55
N GLU A 73 5.45 -24.28 8.77
CA GLU A 73 4.70 -25.50 9.03
C GLU A 73 3.21 -25.31 8.76
N ASP A 74 2.68 -24.13 9.07
CA ASP A 74 1.29 -23.76 8.85
C ASP A 74 1.09 -22.26 8.63
N ALA A 75 -0.15 -21.88 8.34
CA ALA A 75 -0.54 -20.50 8.09
C ALA A 75 -0.49 -19.59 9.33
N GLU A 76 -0.62 -20.12 10.55
CA GLU A 76 -0.52 -19.32 11.77
C GLU A 76 0.92 -18.87 12.01
N VAL A 77 1.90 -19.75 11.78
CA VAL A 77 3.32 -19.37 11.83
C VAL A 77 3.64 -18.30 10.79
N VAL A 78 3.08 -18.39 9.58
CA VAL A 78 3.22 -17.34 8.54
C VAL A 78 2.66 -16.01 9.04
N LYS A 79 1.45 -15.99 9.61
CA LYS A 79 0.83 -14.76 10.14
C LYS A 79 1.65 -14.15 11.27
N GLN A 80 2.19 -14.97 12.16
CA GLN A 80 3.04 -14.51 13.27
C GLN A 80 4.33 -13.89 12.74
N ASN A 81 5.02 -14.55 11.79
CA ASN A 81 6.23 -14.01 11.17
C ASN A 81 5.96 -12.69 10.44
N ALA A 82 4.90 -12.64 9.62
CA ALA A 82 4.51 -11.43 8.92
C ALA A 82 4.15 -10.29 9.90
N THR A 83 3.41 -10.59 10.96
CA THR A 83 3.04 -9.60 11.99
C THR A 83 4.28 -9.06 12.70
N LYS A 84 5.23 -9.93 13.03
CA LYS A 84 6.51 -9.52 13.64
C LYS A 84 7.29 -8.62 12.67
N ALA A 85 7.47 -9.05 11.43
CA ALA A 85 8.17 -8.29 10.40
C ALA A 85 7.55 -6.90 10.20
N LEU A 86 6.22 -6.77 10.22
CA LEU A 86 5.53 -5.49 10.11
C LEU A 86 5.73 -4.59 11.33
N LYS A 87 5.73 -5.17 12.54
CA LYS A 87 5.95 -4.42 13.80
C LYS A 87 7.39 -3.94 13.93
N ASP A 88 8.33 -4.67 13.35
CA ASP A 88 9.74 -4.35 13.37
C ASP A 88 10.10 -3.22 12.38
N ILE A 89 9.19 -2.82 11.48
CA ILE A 89 9.39 -1.66 10.58
C ILE A 89 9.25 -0.37 11.39
N PRO A 90 10.31 0.46 11.46
CA PRO A 90 10.25 1.75 12.12
C PRO A 90 9.24 2.71 11.47
N GLU A 91 8.60 3.56 12.26
CA GLU A 91 7.60 4.51 11.74
C GLU A 91 8.16 5.49 10.69
N ASN A 92 9.42 5.88 10.82
CA ASN A 92 10.07 6.76 9.84
C ASN A 92 10.27 6.07 8.47
N GLU A 93 10.42 4.74 8.42
CA GLU A 93 10.52 4.02 7.15
C GLU A 93 9.20 4.04 6.38
N PHE A 94 8.05 4.03 7.07
CA PHE A 94 6.77 4.27 6.42
C PHE A 94 6.70 5.68 5.83
N HIS A 95 7.13 6.71 6.56
CA HIS A 95 7.16 8.08 6.04
C HIS A 95 8.04 8.20 4.80
N LYS A 96 9.27 7.68 4.85
CA LYS A 96 10.17 7.64 3.69
C LYS A 96 9.58 6.89 2.49
N SER A 97 8.81 5.82 2.72
CA SER A 97 8.15 5.10 1.62
C SER A 97 7.17 5.98 0.85
N PHE A 98 6.49 6.91 1.52
CA PHE A 98 5.62 7.90 0.87
C PHE A 98 6.43 9.02 0.21
N GLU A 99 7.55 9.45 0.78
CA GLU A 99 8.47 10.38 0.10
C GLU A 99 8.98 9.79 -1.22
N HIS A 100 9.41 8.52 -1.20
CA HIS A 100 9.81 7.78 -2.40
C HIS A 100 8.68 7.63 -3.42
N LEU A 101 7.42 7.59 -2.99
CA LEU A 101 6.28 7.56 -3.92
C LEU A 101 6.23 8.84 -4.76
N TYR A 102 6.48 10.01 -4.17
CA TYR A 102 6.53 11.27 -4.91
C TYR A 102 7.69 11.29 -5.91
N ASP A 103 8.87 10.81 -5.51
CA ASP A 103 10.03 10.70 -6.41
C ASP A 103 9.74 9.75 -7.59
N ARG A 104 9.06 8.63 -7.32
CA ARG A 104 8.62 7.66 -8.33
C ARG A 104 7.62 8.25 -9.31
N TRP A 105 6.66 9.05 -8.84
CA TRP A 105 5.78 9.81 -9.74
C TRP A 105 6.58 10.75 -10.65
N GLY A 106 7.56 11.47 -10.11
CA GLY A 106 8.46 12.31 -10.91
C GLY A 106 9.19 11.52 -11.99
N LYS A 107 9.74 10.35 -11.65
CA LYS A 107 10.40 9.45 -12.62
C LYS A 107 9.45 8.93 -13.69
N CYS A 108 8.22 8.55 -13.31
CA CYS A 108 7.19 8.12 -14.26
C CYS A 108 6.85 9.22 -15.27
N ILE A 109 6.73 10.46 -14.80
CA ILE A 109 6.48 11.63 -15.67
C ILE A 109 7.64 11.83 -16.65
N VAL A 110 8.88 11.83 -16.16
CA VAL A 110 10.10 11.98 -17.00
C VAL A 110 10.20 10.84 -18.02
N ALA A 111 9.82 9.62 -17.65
CA ALA A 111 9.80 8.46 -18.52
C ALA A 111 8.60 8.41 -19.48
N GLY A 112 7.71 9.42 -19.48
CA GLY A 112 6.52 9.44 -20.32
C GLY A 112 5.54 8.30 -20.03
N GLY A 113 5.48 7.83 -18.78
CA GLY A 113 4.65 6.70 -18.36
C GLY A 113 5.30 5.32 -18.53
N ALA A 114 6.53 5.23 -19.05
CA ALA A 114 7.27 3.98 -19.08
C ALA A 114 7.82 3.60 -17.70
N TYR A 115 8.06 2.31 -17.49
CA TYR A 115 8.77 1.83 -16.30
C TYR A 115 10.17 2.43 -16.23
N PHE A 116 10.56 2.88 -15.04
CA PHE A 116 11.84 3.55 -14.78
C PHE A 116 12.77 2.73 -13.86
N GLU A 117 12.32 1.58 -13.37
CA GLU A 117 13.17 0.64 -12.62
C GLU A 117 13.77 -0.37 -13.60
N SER A 118 15.01 -0.14 -14.02
CA SER A 118 15.79 -1.15 -14.73
C SER A 118 16.06 -2.34 -13.80
N LYS A 119 15.81 -3.56 -14.27
CA LYS A 119 16.24 -4.81 -13.59
C LYS A 119 17.74 -4.94 -13.52
#